data_AF-A0AAJ4S5G7-F1
#
_entry.id   AF-A0AAJ4S5G7-F1
#
_cell.length_a   1.000
_cell.length_b   1.000
_cell.length_c   1.000
_cell.angle_alpha   90.00
_cell.angle_beta   90.00
_cell.angle_gamma   90.00
#
_symmetry.space_group_name_H-M   'P 1'
#
loop_
_entity.id
_entity.type
_entity.pdbx_description
1 polymer ?
#
loop_
_entity_poly.entity_id
_entity_poly.type
_entity_poly.pdbx_seq_one_letter_code
_entity_poly.pdbx_strand_id
1 'polypeptide(L)'
;MTDALSTPPGSATLVEAATWVQGTLLGALATAIAVIAIAWIGFRMLSGRIDLQRGAAVILGCFIVFGAPLIAAGLVKLGEAGKGSNVAPAPPPEPPPPPPRPTSTPTPYDPYAGASVPVR
;
A
#
# COMPACT_ATOMS: atom_id res chain seq x y z
N MET A 1 -2.30 -0.53 -32.33
CA MET A 1 -0.93 -1.11 -32.41
C MET A 1 -0.07 -0.15 -33.21
N THR A 2 0.27 1.03 -32.66
CA THR A 2 0.97 2.10 -33.42
C THR A 2 1.92 3.01 -32.62
N ASP A 3 2.04 2.92 -31.28
CA ASP A 3 2.80 3.95 -30.52
C ASP A 3 4.21 3.56 -30.04
N ALA A 4 4.78 2.43 -30.50
CA ALA A 4 6.07 1.95 -29.98
C ALA A 4 7.31 2.49 -30.72
N LEU A 5 7.15 3.06 -31.92
CA LEU A 5 8.28 3.40 -32.79
C LEU A 5 8.78 4.85 -32.69
N SER A 6 8.12 5.71 -31.91
CA SER A 6 8.40 7.16 -31.92
C SER A 6 8.77 7.75 -30.56
N THR A 7 9.02 6.94 -29.53
CA THR A 7 9.25 7.46 -28.18
C THR A 7 10.75 7.70 -27.94
N PRO A 8 11.23 8.96 -27.93
CA PRO A 8 12.66 9.25 -27.75
C PRO A 8 13.17 8.77 -26.38
N PRO A 9 14.45 8.36 -26.28
CA PRO A 9 15.08 8.01 -25.01
C PRO A 9 15.05 9.23 -24.07
N GLY A 10 14.37 9.11 -22.93
CA GLY A 10 14.10 10.22 -22.00
C GLY A 10 12.60 10.54 -21.82
N SER A 11 11.74 9.98 -22.67
CA SER A 11 10.28 10.03 -22.49
C SER A 11 9.78 9.33 -21.21
N ALA A 12 10.41 8.22 -20.82
CA ALA A 12 10.06 7.47 -19.62
C ALA A 12 10.23 8.31 -18.34
N THR A 13 11.31 9.09 -18.24
CA THR A 13 11.55 9.98 -17.09
C THR A 13 10.59 11.18 -17.11
N LEU A 14 10.21 11.67 -18.29
CA LEU A 14 9.20 12.73 -18.41
C LEU A 14 7.82 12.24 -17.98
N VAL A 15 7.44 11.01 -18.34
CA VAL A 15 6.19 10.38 -17.93
C VAL A 15 6.18 10.10 -16.43
N GLU A 16 7.29 9.65 -15.86
CA GLU A 16 7.43 9.45 -14.41
C GLU A 16 7.39 10.76 -13.62
N ALA A 17 8.02 11.82 -14.14
CA ALA A 17 7.88 13.16 -13.59
C ALA A 17 6.42 13.66 -13.69
N ALA A 18 5.75 13.42 -14.81
CA ALA A 18 4.35 13.80 -15.00
C ALA A 18 3.40 13.04 -14.07
N THR A 19 3.62 11.74 -13.82
CA THR A 19 2.82 10.97 -12.87
C THR A 19 3.05 11.42 -11.43
N TRP A 20 4.26 11.83 -11.07
CA TRP A 20 4.54 12.45 -9.77
C TRP A 20 3.84 13.81 -9.61
N VAL A 21 3.93 14.68 -10.62
CA VAL A 21 3.20 15.97 -10.64
C VAL A 21 1.69 15.73 -10.57
N GLN A 22 1.19 14.73 -11.28
CA GLN A 22 -0.22 14.36 -11.23
C GLN A 22 -0.62 13.87 -9.83
N GLY A 23 0.20 13.03 -9.19
CA GLY A 23 -0.03 12.58 -7.81
C GLY A 23 -0.06 13.73 -6.80
N THR A 24 0.83 14.71 -6.97
CA THR A 24 0.84 15.91 -6.11
C THR A 24 -0.33 16.85 -6.39
N LEU A 25 -0.75 17.01 -7.65
CA LEU A 25 -1.93 17.79 -8.04
C LEU A 25 -3.23 17.21 -7.49
N LEU A 26 -3.44 15.90 -7.66
CA LEU A 26 -4.65 15.23 -7.21
C LEU A 26 -4.70 15.03 -5.69
N GLY A 27 -3.55 14.98 -5.01
CA GLY A 27 -3.46 14.78 -3.57
C GLY A 27 -3.31 16.07 -2.78
N ALA A 28 -2.06 16.51 -2.58
CA ALA A 28 -1.73 17.59 -1.67
C ALA A 28 -2.19 18.98 -2.18
N LEU A 29 -2.09 19.24 -3.48
CA LEU A 29 -2.48 20.54 -4.03
C LEU A 29 -4.00 20.71 -4.05
N ALA A 30 -4.74 19.67 -4.45
CA ALA A 30 -6.21 19.68 -4.42
C ALA A 30 -6.74 19.98 -3.01
N THR A 31 -6.15 19.32 -2.01
CA THR A 31 -6.55 19.54 -0.62
C THR A 31 -6.17 20.93 -0.11
N ALA A 32 -5.00 21.45 -0.48
CA ALA A 32 -4.59 22.82 -0.15
C ALA A 32 -5.52 23.89 -0.76
N ILE A 33 -5.89 23.75 -2.05
CA ILE A 33 -6.83 24.69 -2.72
C ILE A 33 -8.19 24.65 -2.03
N ALA A 34 -8.67 23.46 -1.65
CA ALA A 34 -9.91 23.33 -0.89
C ALA A 34 -9.85 24.10 0.44
N VAL A 35 -8.73 24.01 1.17
CA VAL A 35 -8.52 24.75 2.43
C VAL A 35 -8.45 26.27 2.20
N ILE A 36 -7.79 26.74 1.15
CA ILE A 36 -7.72 28.17 0.80
C ILE A 36 -9.11 28.73 0.48
N ALA A 37 -9.95 27.97 -0.25
CA ALA A 37 -11.33 28.35 -0.53
C ALA A 37 -12.16 28.46 0.78
N ILE A 38 -11.96 27.53 1.73
CA ILE A 38 -12.59 27.57 3.05
C ILE A 38 -12.16 28.82 3.84
N ALA A 39 -10.86 29.16 3.81
CA ALA A 39 -10.33 30.35 4.49
C ALA A 39 -10.92 31.66 3.93
N TRP A 40 -11.08 31.76 2.62
CA TRP A 40 -11.73 32.91 1.96
C TRP A 40 -13.21 33.07 2.35
N ILE A 41 -13.93 31.97 2.56
CA ILE A 41 -15.33 32.00 3.02
C ILE A 41 -15.43 32.41 4.49
N GLY A 42 -14.50 31.97 5.34
CA GLY A 42 -14.38 32.45 6.73
C GLY A 42 -14.04 33.94 6.80
N PHE A 43 -13.19 34.42 5.91
CA PHE A 43 -12.87 35.85 5.77
C PHE A 43 -14.09 36.69 5.36
N ARG A 44 -14.98 36.13 4.53
CA ARG A 44 -16.28 36.76 4.19
C ARG A 44 -17.25 36.83 5.38
N MET A 45 -17.07 36.01 6.42
CA MET A 45 -17.85 36.12 7.67
C MET A 45 -17.30 37.17 8.63
N LEU A 46 -15.99 37.42 8.61
CA LEU A 46 -15.34 38.50 9.37
C LEU A 46 -15.69 39.89 8.81
N SER A 47 -16.18 39.96 7.57
CA SER A 47 -16.59 41.21 6.88
C SER A 47 -17.81 41.92 7.51
N GLY A 48 -18.32 41.42 8.64
CA GLY A 48 -19.16 42.19 9.56
C GLY A 48 -20.65 42.12 9.24
N ARG A 49 -21.40 41.47 10.13
CA ARG A 49 -22.86 41.55 10.29
C ARG A 49 -23.75 40.64 9.41
N ILE A 50 -23.24 39.48 8.94
CA ILE A 50 -24.03 38.51 8.16
C ILE A 50 -24.03 37.12 8.84
N ASP A 51 -25.22 36.56 8.99
CA ASP A 51 -25.70 35.40 9.76
C ASP A 51 -24.72 34.25 10.06
N LEU A 52 -24.48 33.98 11.34
CA LEU A 52 -23.75 32.83 11.89
C LEU A 52 -24.20 31.46 11.31
N GLN A 53 -25.45 31.39 10.85
CA GLN A 53 -26.03 30.23 10.18
C GLN A 53 -25.29 29.87 8.88
N ARG A 54 -24.82 30.86 8.10
CA ARG A 54 -24.04 30.61 6.88
C ARG A 54 -22.65 30.06 7.20
N GLY A 55 -22.08 30.43 8.35
CA GLY A 55 -20.80 29.89 8.82
C GLY A 55 -20.92 28.44 9.26
N ALA A 56 -21.95 28.12 10.04
CA ALA A 56 -22.21 26.75 10.48
C ALA A 56 -22.43 25.79 9.30
N ALA A 57 -23.19 26.23 8.27
CA ALA A 57 -23.41 25.42 7.06
C ALA A 57 -22.11 25.14 6.29
N VAL A 58 -21.17 26.09 6.26
CA VAL A 58 -19.86 25.92 5.59
C VAL A 58 -18.96 24.97 6.39
N ILE A 59 -18.91 25.11 7.72
CA ILE A 59 -18.14 24.19 8.59
C ILE A 59 -18.66 22.77 8.44
N LEU A 60 -19.99 22.60 8.40
CA LEU A 60 -20.62 21.30 8.20
C LEU A 60 -20.31 20.72 6.80
N GLY A 61 -20.35 21.55 5.75
CA GLY A 61 -19.94 21.15 4.40
C GLY A 61 -18.48 20.68 4.32
N CYS A 62 -17.56 21.38 5.02
CA CYS A 62 -16.16 20.99 5.11
C CYS A 62 -15.99 19.62 5.81
N PHE A 63 -16.68 19.42 6.93
CA PHE A 63 -16.68 18.13 7.64
C PHE A 63 -17.19 16.99 6.76
N ILE A 64 -18.18 17.24 5.90
CA ILE A 64 -18.72 16.21 5.00
C ILE A 64 -17.76 15.89 3.85
N VAL A 65 -17.11 16.87 3.23
CA VAL A 65 -16.18 16.63 2.10
C VAL A 65 -14.89 15.96 2.55
N PHE A 66 -14.33 16.36 3.70
CA PHE A 66 -13.05 15.83 4.20
C PHE A 66 -13.20 14.80 5.31
N GLY A 67 -14.06 15.04 6.30
CA GLY A 67 -14.16 14.19 7.50
C GLY A 67 -14.99 12.92 7.28
N ALA A 68 -16.14 13.04 6.63
CA ALA A 68 -17.07 11.92 6.48
C ALA A 68 -16.50 10.71 5.71
N PRO A 69 -15.72 10.87 4.61
CA PRO A 69 -15.14 9.73 3.89
C PRO A 69 -14.13 8.94 4.74
N LEU A 70 -13.32 9.64 5.55
CA LEU A 70 -12.36 9.02 6.47
C LEU A 70 -13.06 8.21 7.56
N ILE A 71 -14.14 8.75 8.12
CA ILE A 71 -14.96 8.06 9.13
C ILE A 71 -15.67 6.84 8.51
N ALA A 72 -16.27 7.01 7.33
CA ALA A 72 -16.95 5.92 6.61
C ALA A 72 -15.99 4.79 6.25
N ALA A 73 -14.80 5.10 5.74
CA ALA A 73 -13.77 4.11 5.44
C ALA A 73 -13.36 3.30 6.70
N GLY A 74 -13.19 3.98 7.84
CA GLY A 74 -12.90 3.32 9.11
C GLY A 74 -14.02 2.36 9.55
N LEU A 75 -15.28 2.79 9.45
CA LEU A 75 -16.44 1.96 9.80
C LEU A 75 -16.61 0.77 8.85
N VAL A 76 -16.41 0.96 7.54
CA VAL A 76 -16.45 -0.14 6.56
C VAL A 76 -15.38 -1.17 6.85
N LYS A 77 -14.15 -0.75 7.20
CA LYS A 77 -13.06 -1.65 7.56
C LYS A 77 -13.36 -2.46 8.83
N LEU A 78 -13.97 -1.84 9.84
CA LEU A 78 -14.43 -2.53 11.04
C LEU A 78 -15.55 -3.54 10.70
N GLY A 79 -16.46 -3.20 9.78
CA GLY A 79 -17.50 -4.11 9.30
C GLY A 79 -16.96 -5.30 8.51
N GLU A 80 -15.94 -5.10 7.68
CA GLU A 80 -15.26 -6.19 6.95
C GLU A 80 -14.51 -7.13 7.90
N ALA A 81 -13.84 -6.59 8.92
CA ALA A 81 -13.19 -7.40 9.95
C ALA A 81 -14.20 -8.29 10.71
N GLY A 82 -15.44 -7.82 10.88
CA GLY A 82 -16.53 -8.58 11.48
C GLY A 82 -17.22 -9.59 10.54
N LYS A 83 -17.08 -9.46 9.21
CA LYS A 83 -17.74 -10.36 8.23
C LYS A 83 -17.07 -11.73 8.09
N GLY A 84 -16.16 -12.06 9.00
CA GLY A 84 -15.38 -13.28 8.99
C GLY A 84 -14.20 -13.13 8.04
N SER A 85 -12.99 -13.29 8.57
CA SER A 85 -11.84 -13.57 7.74
C SER A 85 -12.21 -14.74 6.81
N ASN A 86 -12.09 -14.54 5.50
CA ASN A 86 -12.07 -15.65 4.56
C ASN A 86 -10.77 -16.43 4.86
N VAL A 87 -10.84 -17.29 5.86
CA VAL A 87 -9.79 -18.24 6.16
C VAL A 87 -9.80 -19.19 4.96
N ALA A 88 -8.81 -19.02 4.10
CA ALA A 88 -8.57 -19.97 3.02
C ALA A 88 -8.62 -21.38 3.63
N PRO A 89 -9.30 -22.35 2.98
CA PRO A 89 -9.31 -23.73 3.43
C PRO A 89 -7.88 -24.16 3.74
N ALA A 90 -7.65 -24.67 4.95
CA ALA A 90 -6.32 -25.08 5.37
C ALA A 90 -5.68 -25.94 4.27
N PRO A 91 -4.42 -25.67 3.86
CA PRO A 91 -3.74 -26.57 2.95
C PRO A 91 -3.80 -27.99 3.55
N PRO A 92 -3.98 -29.02 2.73
CA PRO A 92 -4.00 -30.41 3.21
C PRO A 92 -2.75 -30.64 4.07
N PRO A 93 -2.83 -31.44 5.14
CA PRO A 93 -1.74 -31.63 6.08
C PRO A 93 -0.47 -31.97 5.33
N GLU A 94 0.48 -31.02 5.28
CA GLU A 94 1.79 -31.29 4.73
C GLU A 94 2.43 -32.40 5.59
N PRO A 95 3.03 -33.43 4.97
CA PRO A 95 3.81 -34.42 5.69
C PRO A 95 4.83 -33.69 6.59
N PRO A 96 5.05 -34.17 7.84
CA PRO A 96 6.02 -33.54 8.73
C PRO A 96 7.37 -33.40 8.00
N PRO A 97 8.08 -32.27 8.19
CA PRO A 97 9.34 -32.03 7.51
C PRO A 97 10.30 -33.20 7.80
N PRO A 98 10.99 -33.73 6.78
CA PRO A 98 11.96 -34.80 6.99
C PRO A 98 13.01 -34.33 8.01
N PRO A 99 13.42 -35.20 8.95
CA PRO A 99 14.39 -34.82 9.97
C PRO A 99 15.67 -34.29 9.31
N PRO A 100 16.33 -33.28 9.90
CA PRO A 100 17.56 -32.73 9.36
C PRO A 100 18.55 -33.88 9.12
N ARG A 101 18.98 -34.03 7.86
CA ARG A 101 19.93 -35.07 7.48
C ARG A 101 21.20 -34.86 8.33
N PRO A 102 21.68 -35.86 9.08
CA PRO A 102 22.91 -35.73 9.84
C PRO A 102 24.03 -35.34 8.86
N THR A 103 24.67 -34.21 9.13
CA THR A 103 25.90 -33.80 8.45
C THR A 103 26.91 -34.91 8.65
N SER A 104 27.49 -35.42 7.57
CA SER A 104 28.50 -36.47 7.60
C SER A 104 29.63 -36.11 8.56
N THR A 105 29.70 -36.76 9.71
CA THR A 105 30.90 -36.81 10.55
C THR A 105 32.00 -37.46 9.71
N PRO A 106 33.24 -36.93 9.67
CA PRO A 106 34.32 -37.57 8.94
C PRO A 106 34.52 -38.98 9.49
N THR A 107 34.27 -40.00 8.68
CA THR A 107 34.43 -41.40 9.09
C THR A 107 35.91 -41.66 9.42
N PRO A 108 36.24 -42.13 10.64
CA PRO A 108 37.61 -42.45 11.04
C PRO A 108 38.27 -43.44 10.08
N TYR A 109 39.51 -43.15 9.72
CA TYR A 109 40.34 -43.88 8.76
C TYR A 109 40.61 -45.32 9.24
N ASP A 110 40.02 -46.31 8.56
CA ASP A 110 40.29 -47.74 8.79
C ASP A 110 41.38 -48.24 7.82
N PRO A 111 42.60 -48.53 8.32
CA PRO A 111 43.74 -48.93 7.49
C PRO A 111 43.58 -50.31 6.83
N TYR A 112 42.54 -51.09 7.15
CA TYR A 112 42.22 -52.32 6.44
C TYR A 112 41.39 -52.11 5.16
N ALA A 113 40.92 -50.89 4.88
CA ALA A 113 40.21 -50.53 3.65
C ALA A 113 41.07 -50.65 2.36
N GLY A 114 42.38 -50.86 2.50
CA GLY A 114 43.30 -51.15 1.38
C GLY A 114 43.52 -52.63 1.07
N ALA A 115 43.04 -53.56 1.90
CA ALA A 115 43.29 -55.00 1.72
C ALA A 115 42.11 -55.77 1.10
N SER A 116 40.92 -55.17 1.03
CA SER A 116 39.67 -55.84 0.60
C SER A 116 39.25 -55.57 -0.85
N VAL A 117 40.03 -54.82 -1.63
CA VAL A 117 39.77 -54.68 -3.06
C VAL A 117 40.53 -55.79 -3.80
N PRO A 118 39.85 -56.83 -4.32
CA PRO A 118 40.51 -57.78 -5.20
C PRO A 118 40.93 -57.05 -6.48
N VAL A 119 42.24 -57.04 -6.74
CA VAL A 119 42.79 -56.60 -8.03
C VAL A 119 42.34 -57.64 -9.06
N ARG A 120 41.39 -57.27 -9.91
CA ARG A 120 40.95 -58.05 -11.06
C ARG A 120 41.21 -57.27 -12.33
#